data_AF-A0A3D4BRR9-F1
#
_entry.id   AF-A0A3D4BRR9-F1
#
_cell.length_a   1.000
_cell.length_b   1.000
_cell.length_c   1.000
_cell.angle_alpha   90.00
_cell.angle_beta   90.00
_cell.angle_gamma   90.00
#
_symmetry.space_group_name_H-M   'P 1'
#
loop_
_entity.id
_entity.type
_entity.pdbx_description
1 polymer ?
#
loop_
_entity_poly.entity_id
_entity_poly.type
_entity_poly.pdbx_seq_one_letter_code
_entity_poly.pdbx_strand_id
1 'polypeptide(L)'
;MRFVLALLLCFPVGLLAQLSMNDDFNDGDFTANPAWSGNTFDFEVLAGELHLNNPTPASNETSYLSTPSNILDNGNWQFYFRFEQNPSSSNYGRGYLASDQADLKGAL
;
A
#
# COMPACT_ATOMS: atom_id res chain seq x y z
N MET A 1 -4.85 35.63 -30.96
CA MET A 1 -5.75 34.51 -30.56
C MET A 1 -5.31 33.16 -31.13
N ARG A 2 -5.00 33.04 -32.44
CA ARG A 2 -4.52 31.76 -33.06
C ARG A 2 -3.24 31.17 -32.43
N PHE A 3 -2.24 32.00 -32.13
CA PHE A 3 -0.97 31.54 -31.51
C PHE A 3 -1.11 31.14 -30.04
N VAL A 4 -2.05 31.76 -29.30
CA VAL A 4 -2.33 31.43 -27.89
C VAL A 4 -2.98 30.05 -27.79
N LEU A 5 -3.88 29.72 -28.72
CA LEU A 5 -4.50 28.40 -28.81
C LEU A 5 -3.45 27.30 -29.08
N ALA A 6 -2.49 27.57 -29.98
CA ALA A 6 -1.39 26.66 -30.26
C ALA A 6 -0.45 26.45 -29.05
N LEU A 7 -0.19 27.51 -28.28
CA LEU A 7 0.62 27.44 -27.06
C LEU A 7 -0.07 26.61 -25.95
N LEU A 8 -1.40 26.74 -25.80
CA LEU A 8 -2.21 25.94 -24.87
C LEU A 8 -2.31 24.47 -25.29
N LEU A 9 -2.34 24.18 -26.60
CA LEU A 9 -2.38 22.81 -27.14
C LEU A 9 -1.04 22.06 -27.03
N CYS A 10 0.08 22.77 -26.95
CA CYS A 10 1.43 22.18 -26.79
C CYS A 10 1.90 22.11 -25.32
N PHE A 11 1.18 22.73 -24.37
CA PHE A 11 1.51 22.69 -22.94
C PHE A 11 1.35 21.32 -22.24
N PRO A 12 0.42 20.41 -22.61
CA PRO A 12 0.24 19.15 -21.88
C PRO A 12 1.32 18.09 -22.16
N VAL A 13 2.24 18.32 -23.11
CA VAL A 13 3.24 17.32 -23.52
C VAL A 13 4.38 17.16 -22.50
N GLY A 14 4.49 18.08 -21.54
CA GLY A 14 5.54 18.07 -20.50
C GLY A 14 5.06 17.67 -19.09
N LEU A 15 3.77 17.41 -18.89
CA LEU A 15 3.25 16.97 -17.59
C LEU A 15 3.31 15.45 -17.51
N LEU A 16 4.50 14.91 -17.22
CA LEU A 16 4.59 13.56 -16.67
C LEU A 16 3.97 13.63 -15.27
N ALA A 17 2.70 13.22 -15.14
CA ALA A 17 2.07 13.07 -13.84
C ALA A 17 2.92 12.09 -13.02
N GLN A 18 3.43 12.54 -11.88
CA GLN A 18 4.11 11.66 -10.95
C GLN A 18 3.05 10.72 -10.36
N LEU A 19 3.14 9.42 -10.68
CA LEU A 19 2.30 8.42 -10.05
C LEU A 19 2.73 8.35 -8.58
N SER A 20 1.77 8.57 -7.68
CA SER A 20 1.95 8.39 -6.25
C SER A 20 0.85 7.47 -5.75
N MET A 21 1.25 6.45 -5.00
CA MET A 21 0.34 5.66 -4.19
C MET A 21 0.63 6.00 -2.74
N ASN A 22 -0.39 6.47 -2.04
CA ASN A 22 -0.31 6.85 -0.65
C ASN A 22 -1.59 6.39 0.02
N ASP A 23 -1.43 5.84 1.20
CA ASP A 23 -2.51 5.54 2.12
C ASP A 23 -2.03 5.99 3.50
N ASP A 24 -2.72 6.96 4.08
CA ASP A 24 -2.45 7.46 5.43
C ASP A 24 -3.49 6.95 6.44
N PHE A 25 -4.47 6.15 5.98
CA PHE A 25 -5.56 5.55 6.74
C PHE A 25 -6.40 6.55 7.56
N ASN A 26 -6.30 7.86 7.31
CA ASN A 26 -7.06 8.87 8.06
C ASN A 26 -8.56 8.85 7.75
N ASP A 27 -8.96 8.24 6.64
CA ASP A 27 -10.35 8.03 6.26
C ASP A 27 -11.01 6.82 6.94
N GLY A 28 -10.24 6.01 7.65
CA GLY A 28 -10.75 4.84 8.36
C GLY A 28 -11.00 3.61 7.48
N ASP A 29 -10.55 3.61 6.23
CA ASP A 29 -10.88 2.55 5.27
C ASP A 29 -9.67 2.14 4.39
N PHE A 30 -9.08 0.98 4.66
CA PHE A 30 -8.03 0.41 3.81
C PHE A 30 -8.57 -0.32 2.56
N THR A 31 -9.89 -0.41 2.37
CA THR A 31 -10.48 -1.16 1.26
C THR A 31 -10.72 -0.31 0.01
N ALA A 32 -10.46 0.99 0.09
CA ALA A 32 -10.61 1.92 -1.01
C ALA A 32 -9.52 3.01 -1.02
N ASN A 33 -9.10 3.42 -2.22
CA ASN A 33 -8.22 4.58 -2.46
C ASN A 33 -6.90 4.66 -1.65
N PRO A 34 -6.02 3.65 -1.69
CA PRO A 34 -6.04 2.44 -2.52
C PRO A 34 -6.71 1.24 -1.83
N ALA A 35 -7.18 0.28 -2.62
CA ALA A 35 -7.74 -0.95 -2.07
C ALA A 35 -6.63 -1.93 -1.67
N TRP A 36 -6.62 -2.34 -0.41
CA TRP A 36 -5.81 -3.44 0.09
C TRP A 36 -6.62 -4.73 0.14
N SER A 37 -5.97 -5.85 -0.19
CA SER A 37 -6.58 -7.17 -0.29
C SER A 37 -5.71 -8.24 0.38
N GLY A 38 -6.31 -9.39 0.72
CA GLY A 38 -5.64 -10.45 1.47
C GLY A 38 -6.49 -10.88 2.68
N ASN A 39 -5.88 -10.97 3.85
CA ASN A 39 -6.55 -11.34 5.10
C ASN A 39 -7.32 -10.17 5.73
N THR A 40 -8.22 -9.52 5.00
CA THR A 40 -8.88 -8.27 5.43
C THR A 40 -9.66 -8.37 6.74
N PHE A 41 -10.10 -9.55 7.14
CA PHE A 41 -10.76 -9.77 8.44
C PHE A 41 -9.81 -9.64 9.64
N ASP A 42 -8.52 -9.79 9.42
CA ASP A 42 -7.49 -9.71 10.46
C ASP A 42 -7.01 -8.27 10.68
N PHE A 43 -7.45 -7.31 9.87
CA PHE A 43 -6.98 -5.93 9.91
C PHE A 43 -8.14 -4.96 10.12
N GLU A 44 -7.84 -3.87 10.80
CA GLU A 44 -8.73 -2.74 11.01
C GLU A 44 -7.96 -1.43 10.85
N VAL A 45 -8.66 -0.32 10.64
CA VAL A 45 -8.06 0.99 10.84
C VAL A 45 -8.37 1.47 12.25
N LEU A 46 -7.34 1.69 13.06
CA LEU A 46 -7.47 2.16 14.43
C LEU A 46 -6.68 3.44 14.61
N ALA A 47 -7.38 4.53 14.96
CA ALA A 47 -6.78 5.85 15.19
C ALA A 47 -5.92 6.39 14.02
N GLY A 48 -6.35 6.12 12.77
CA GLY A 48 -5.63 6.57 11.57
C GLY A 48 -4.42 5.70 11.21
N GLU A 49 -4.34 4.47 11.75
CA GLU A 49 -3.28 3.53 11.43
C GLU A 49 -3.88 2.18 11.04
N LEU A 50 -3.31 1.53 10.01
CA LEU A 50 -3.60 0.14 9.70
C LEU A 50 -3.05 -0.75 10.83
N HIS A 51 -3.96 -1.47 11.48
CA HIS A 51 -3.68 -2.27 12.67
C HIS A 51 -4.01 -3.74 12.39
N LEU A 52 -3.05 -4.63 12.67
CA LEU A 52 -3.27 -6.07 12.67
C LEU A 52 -3.98 -6.46 13.98
N ASN A 53 -5.21 -6.92 13.87
CA ASN A 53 -6.05 -7.38 14.96
C ASN A 53 -6.73 -8.71 14.62
N ASN A 54 -5.95 -9.79 14.46
CA ASN A 54 -6.49 -11.13 14.18
C ASN A 54 -7.25 -11.65 15.43
N PRO A 55 -8.59 -11.80 15.37
CA PRO A 55 -9.39 -12.17 16.54
C PRO A 55 -9.32 -13.68 16.86
N THR A 56 -8.83 -14.50 15.93
CA THR A 56 -8.75 -15.96 16.05
C THR A 56 -7.39 -16.49 15.59
N PRO A 57 -6.28 -16.08 16.24
CA PRO A 57 -4.94 -16.39 15.75
C PRO A 57 -4.65 -17.89 15.88
N ALA A 58 -4.36 -18.54 14.76
CA ALA A 58 -3.86 -19.92 14.76
C ALA A 58 -2.32 -19.97 14.93
N SER A 59 -1.80 -21.11 15.39
CA SER A 59 -0.35 -21.30 15.45
C SER A 59 0.25 -21.32 14.04
N ASN A 60 1.32 -20.54 13.84
CA ASN A 60 2.01 -20.37 12.55
C ASN A 60 1.17 -19.72 11.44
N GLU A 61 0.15 -18.95 11.80
CA GLU A 61 -0.58 -18.15 10.83
C GLU A 61 0.22 -16.92 10.39
N THR A 62 0.02 -16.51 9.14
CA THR A 62 0.51 -15.23 8.62
C THR A 62 -0.68 -14.46 8.10
N SER A 63 -0.94 -13.28 8.67
CA SER A 63 -1.88 -12.31 8.10
C SER A 63 -1.11 -11.35 7.19
N TYR A 64 -1.65 -11.08 6.01
CA TYR A 64 -1.05 -10.12 5.09
C TYR A 64 -2.12 -9.28 4.39
N LEU A 65 -1.70 -8.10 3.95
CA LEU A 65 -2.40 -7.30 2.97
C LEU A 65 -1.42 -6.92 1.86
N SER A 66 -1.95 -6.79 0.64
CA SER A 66 -1.23 -6.28 -0.53
C SER A 66 -2.12 -5.30 -1.30
N THR A 67 -1.50 -4.31 -1.94
CA THR A 67 -2.18 -3.35 -2.81
C THR A 67 -1.48 -3.30 -4.17
N PRO A 68 -2.22 -3.31 -5.29
CA PRO A 68 -1.62 -3.27 -6.62
C PRO A 68 -0.82 -1.98 -6.87
N SER A 69 0.45 -2.10 -7.28
CA SER A 69 1.30 -0.94 -7.58
C SER A 69 1.71 -0.86 -9.05
N ASN A 70 1.66 0.35 -9.61
CA ASN A 70 2.21 0.67 -10.93
C ASN A 70 3.55 1.43 -10.85
N ILE A 71 4.13 1.57 -9.66
CA ILE A 71 5.36 2.30 -9.40
C ILE A 71 6.46 1.29 -9.03
N LEU A 72 7.19 0.83 -10.04
CA LEU A 72 8.28 -0.15 -9.88
C LEU A 72 9.65 0.46 -10.19
N ASP A 73 9.77 1.16 -11.32
CA ASP A 73 11.01 1.77 -11.75
C ASP A 73 11.13 3.22 -11.26
N ASN A 74 12.31 3.57 -10.70
CA ASN A 74 12.62 4.91 -10.21
C ASN A 74 11.63 5.45 -9.15
N GLY A 75 10.96 4.53 -8.44
CA GLY A 75 10.06 4.82 -7.32
C GLY A 75 10.84 5.09 -6.03
N ASN A 76 10.21 5.84 -5.12
CA ASN A 76 10.65 5.94 -3.73
C ASN A 76 9.53 5.38 -2.85
N TRP A 77 9.90 4.51 -1.91
CA TRP A 77 8.96 3.92 -0.96
C TRP A 77 9.24 4.44 0.44
N GLN A 78 8.17 4.85 1.11
CA GLN A 78 8.20 5.24 2.51
C GLN A 78 7.00 4.57 3.20
N PHE A 79 7.28 3.91 4.31
CA PHE A 79 6.26 3.25 5.11
C PHE A 79 6.59 3.46 6.58
N TYR A 80 5.55 3.66 7.38
CA TYR A 80 5.63 3.70 8.83
C TYR A 80 5.17 2.33 9.36
N PHE A 81 5.93 1.78 10.31
CA PHE A 81 5.55 0.56 11.01
C PHE A 81 5.97 0.68 12.47
N ARG A 82 5.13 0.17 13.37
CA ARG A 82 5.44 0.06 14.78
C ARG A 82 5.00 -1.29 15.31
N PHE A 83 5.78 -1.83 16.24
CA PHE A 83 5.40 -3.00 17.01
C PHE A 83 5.08 -2.55 18.42
N GLU A 84 3.89 -2.88 18.92
CA GLU A 84 3.52 -2.60 20.31
C GLU A 84 4.13 -3.61 21.30
N GLN A 85 4.62 -4.74 20.78
CA GLN A 85 5.28 -5.81 21.53
C GLN A 85 6.62 -6.15 20.85
N ASN A 86 7.57 -6.68 21.62
CA ASN A 86 8.87 -7.06 21.06
C ASN A 86 8.69 -8.22 20.04
N PRO A 87 9.24 -8.10 18.82
CA PRO A 87 9.27 -9.20 17.86
C PRO A 87 10.02 -10.42 18.40
N SER A 88 9.69 -11.59 17.88
CA SER A 88 10.36 -12.86 18.18
C SER A 88 10.68 -13.64 16.90
N SER A 89 11.34 -14.79 17.03
CA SER A 89 11.60 -15.68 15.89
C SER A 89 10.32 -16.25 15.27
N SER A 90 9.20 -16.25 16.00
CA SER A 90 7.90 -16.75 15.52
C SER A 90 6.82 -15.66 15.40
N ASN A 91 7.13 -14.42 15.78
CA ASN A 91 6.23 -13.26 15.64
C ASN A 91 7.01 -12.06 15.11
N TYR A 92 6.91 -11.82 13.81
CA TYR A 92 7.65 -10.78 13.10
C TYR A 92 6.84 -10.26 11.92
N GLY A 93 7.10 -9.02 11.52
CA GLY A 93 6.53 -8.43 10.30
C GLY A 93 7.43 -8.63 9.09
N ARG A 94 6.84 -8.64 7.89
CA ARG A 94 7.55 -8.61 6.61
C ARG A 94 6.99 -7.47 5.76
N GLY A 95 7.88 -6.68 5.16
CA GLY A 95 7.53 -5.67 4.17
C GLY A 95 8.02 -6.11 2.79
N TYR A 96 7.14 -6.08 1.80
CA TYR A 96 7.46 -6.38 0.41
C TYR A 96 7.26 -5.11 -0.42
N LEU A 97 8.25 -4.72 -1.22
CA LEU A 97 8.14 -3.54 -2.08
C LEU A 97 7.34 -3.81 -3.36
N ALA A 98 7.53 -5.01 -3.92
CA ALA A 98 6.84 -5.47 -5.12
C ALA A 98 6.82 -7.01 -5.15
N SER A 99 5.78 -7.57 -5.76
CA SER A 99 5.67 -8.98 -6.15
C SER A 99 4.81 -9.05 -7.40
N ASP A 100 4.99 -10.09 -8.21
CA ASP A 100 4.09 -10.40 -9.32
C ASP A 100 2.85 -11.19 -8.88
N GLN A 101 2.75 -11.56 -7.60
CA GLN A 101 1.62 -12.23 -6.98
C GLN A 101 0.89 -11.33 -5.99
N ALA A 102 -0.45 -11.43 -5.96
CA ALA A 102 -1.27 -10.79 -4.92
C ALA A 102 -1.21 -11.56 -3.59
N ASP A 103 -1.07 -12.89 -3.64
CA ASP A 103 -1.00 -13.76 -2.47
C ASP A 103 0.44 -13.88 -1.93
N LEU A 104 0.69 -13.25 -0.78
CA LEU A 104 2.02 -13.17 -0.17
C LEU A 104 2.43 -14.40 0.65
N LYS A 105 1.60 -15.46 0.68
CA LYS A 105 1.91 -16.73 1.36
C LYS A 105 2.66 -17.72 0.46
N GLY A 106 2.63 -17.51 -0.85
CA GLY A 106 3.22 -18.39 -1.86
C GLY A 106 4.67 -18.07 -2.22
N ALA A 107 5.10 -18.57 -3.36
CA ALA A 107 6.33 -18.11 -4.01
C ALA A 107 6.11 -16.70 -4.58
N LEU A 108 7.08 -15.81 -4.37
CA LEU A 108 7.03 -14.38 -4.67
C LEU A 108 8.14 -13.95 -5.63
#